data_AF-A0A0L6W7S4-F1
#
_entry.id   AF-A0A0L6W7S4-F1
#
_cell.length_a   1.000
_cell.length_b   1.000
_cell.length_c   1.000
_cell.angle_alpha   90.00
_cell.angle_beta   90.00
_cell.angle_gamma   90.00
#
_symmetry.space_group_name_H-M   'P 1'
#
loop_
_entity.id
_entity.type
_entity.pdbx_description
1 polymer ?
#
loop_
_entity_poly.entity_id
_entity_poly.type
_entity_poly.pdbx_seq_one_letter_code
_entity_poly.pdbx_strand_id
1 'polypeptide(L)'
;MLAISSPTRARLISFINFGWNATHWNVDNLESFVSSWAQRESAVSPVVAETIVDIVRNLTRYNSRRKPELIDTTTYSSNKYREADNVLADWAMLKNASTEIDNSLSSDSKAAFSQLIQHPIVASANLANLLITIVANEGEKQVLLRRPSRECAAAVTQM
;
A
#
# COMPACT_ATOMS: atom_id res chain seq x y z
N MET A 1 -29.35 -2.59 1.37
CA MET A 1 -29.23 -1.68 2.53
C MET A 1 -27.77 -1.22 2.56
N LEU A 2 -27.54 0.10 2.48
CA LEU A 2 -26.32 0.71 1.92
C LEU A 2 -25.02 0.30 2.65
N ALA A 3 -24.20 -0.49 1.96
CA ALA A 3 -22.85 -0.84 2.34
C ALA A 3 -21.93 0.38 2.16
N ILE A 4 -21.20 0.74 3.23
CA ILE A 4 -20.21 1.81 3.18
C ILE A 4 -19.01 1.32 4.00
N SER A 5 -17.92 0.90 3.39
CA SER A 5 -16.72 0.38 4.08
C SER A 5 -15.39 0.89 3.50
N SER A 6 -15.32 2.17 3.09
CA SER A 6 -14.04 2.78 2.67
C SER A 6 -13.12 3.08 3.87
N PRO A 7 -11.78 3.09 3.70
CA PRO A 7 -10.82 3.51 4.74
C PRO A 7 -11.10 4.93 5.27
N THR A 8 -11.55 5.82 4.38
CA THR A 8 -11.99 7.18 4.73
C THR A 8 -13.24 7.17 5.61
N ARG A 9 -14.18 6.24 5.39
CA ARG A 9 -15.36 6.10 6.24
C ARG A 9 -15.03 5.56 7.62
N ALA A 10 -14.11 4.60 7.73
CA ALA A 10 -13.60 4.13 9.03
C ALA A 10 -13.05 5.30 9.85
N ARG A 11 -12.29 6.18 9.21
CA ARG A 11 -11.74 7.41 9.79
C ARG A 11 -12.82 8.44 10.15
N LEU A 12 -13.83 8.61 9.29
CA LEU A 12 -14.94 9.54 9.55
C LEU A 12 -15.78 9.07 10.74
N ILE A 13 -16.11 7.78 10.80
CA ILE A 13 -16.92 7.21 11.88
C ILE A 13 -16.16 7.22 13.20
N SER A 14 -14.87 6.89 13.20
CA SER A 14 -14.04 7.04 14.42
C SER A 14 -14.02 8.48 14.89
N PHE A 15 -13.80 9.45 13.99
CA PHE A 15 -13.81 10.88 14.33
C PHE A 15 -15.14 11.34 14.93
N ILE A 16 -16.27 10.97 14.34
CA ILE A 16 -17.61 11.32 14.85
C ILE A 16 -17.86 10.68 16.22
N ASN A 17 -17.49 9.40 16.41
CA ASN A 17 -17.67 8.72 17.70
C ASN A 17 -16.81 9.32 18.81
N PHE A 18 -15.61 9.77 18.47
CA PHE A 18 -14.74 10.51 19.38
C PHE A 18 -15.37 11.84 19.81
N GLY A 19 -15.96 12.58 18.85
CA GLY A 19 -16.66 13.83 19.13
C GLY A 19 -17.95 13.65 19.95
N TRP A 20 -18.63 12.51 19.79
CA TRP A 20 -19.87 12.21 20.51
C TRP A 20 -19.65 11.83 21.97
N ASN A 21 -18.69 10.93 22.26
CA ASN A 21 -18.45 10.44 23.62
C ASN A 21 -16.96 10.15 23.86
N ALA A 22 -16.22 11.19 24.25
CA ALA A 22 -14.80 11.11 24.57
C ALA A 22 -14.49 10.36 25.89
N THR A 23 -15.49 10.11 26.74
CA THR A 23 -15.31 9.28 27.94
C THR A 23 -15.28 7.80 27.58
N HIS A 24 -16.08 7.40 26.59
CA HIS A 24 -16.15 6.02 26.10
C HIS A 24 -15.04 5.71 25.10
N TRP A 25 -14.70 6.61 24.19
CA TRP A 25 -13.60 6.44 23.23
C TRP A 25 -12.44 7.37 23.59
N ASN A 26 -11.32 6.79 24.03
CA ASN A 26 -10.14 7.49 24.50
C ASN A 26 -8.88 6.98 23.76
N VAL A 27 -7.73 7.60 24.02
CA VAL A 27 -6.48 7.26 23.31
C VAL A 27 -6.05 5.81 23.58
N ASP A 28 -6.38 5.27 24.74
CA ASP A 28 -5.99 3.92 25.17
C ASP A 28 -6.83 2.81 24.52
N ASN A 29 -8.00 3.14 23.92
CA ASN A 29 -8.92 2.15 23.36
C ASN A 29 -9.15 2.27 21.83
N LEU A 30 -8.31 3.06 21.15
CA LEU A 30 -8.37 3.26 19.70
C LEU A 30 -8.27 1.94 18.90
N GLU A 31 -7.40 1.02 19.32
CA GLU A 31 -7.23 -0.27 18.63
C GLU A 31 -8.49 -1.14 18.76
N SER A 32 -9.13 -1.13 19.94
CA SER A 32 -10.37 -1.88 20.17
C SER A 32 -11.51 -1.38 19.28
N PHE A 33 -11.58 -0.06 19.03
CA PHE A 33 -12.57 0.52 18.13
C PHE A 33 -12.44 -0.01 16.71
N VAL A 34 -11.22 -0.07 16.16
CA VAL A 34 -10.97 -0.48 14.78
C VAL A 34 -11.32 -1.96 14.59
N SER A 35 -10.99 -2.81 15.58
CA SER A 35 -11.40 -4.22 15.58
C SER A 35 -12.90 -4.40 15.65
N SER A 36 -13.60 -3.70 16.55
CA SER A 36 -15.07 -3.76 16.63
C SER A 36 -15.75 -3.19 15.38
N TRP A 37 -15.17 -2.17 14.76
CA TRP A 37 -15.64 -1.61 13.49
C TRP A 37 -15.52 -2.63 12.35
N ALA A 38 -14.37 -3.29 12.21
CA ALA A 38 -14.14 -4.28 11.16
C ALA A 38 -15.10 -5.47 11.29
N GLN A 39 -15.31 -5.97 12.51
CA GLN A 39 -16.27 -7.05 12.76
C GLN A 39 -17.70 -6.65 12.34
N ARG A 40 -18.13 -5.41 12.64
CA ARG A 40 -19.47 -4.93 12.31
C ARG A 40 -19.68 -4.77 10.80
N GLU A 41 -18.70 -4.19 10.09
CA GLU A 41 -18.88 -3.82 8.68
C GLU A 41 -18.59 -4.97 7.71
N SER A 42 -17.70 -5.90 8.08
CA SER A 42 -17.29 -6.98 7.20
C SER A 42 -18.14 -8.23 7.35
N ALA A 43 -18.95 -8.35 8.42
CA ALA A 43 -19.77 -9.54 8.70
C ALA A 43 -18.99 -10.87 8.57
N VAL A 44 -17.68 -10.83 8.86
CA VAL A 44 -16.74 -11.96 8.76
C VAL A 44 -16.38 -12.49 10.14
N SER A 45 -15.78 -13.69 10.16
CA SER A 45 -15.19 -14.26 11.37
C SER A 45 -14.20 -13.28 12.05
N PRO A 46 -14.12 -13.23 13.40
CA PRO A 46 -13.20 -12.37 14.13
C PRO A 46 -11.74 -12.46 13.64
N VAL A 47 -11.29 -13.66 13.25
CA VAL A 47 -9.93 -13.89 12.74
C VAL A 47 -9.69 -13.15 11.42
N VAL A 48 -10.66 -13.16 10.51
CA VAL A 48 -10.56 -12.45 9.23
C VAL A 48 -10.67 -10.94 9.45
N ALA A 49 -11.47 -10.51 10.43
CA ALA A 49 -11.58 -9.11 10.79
C ALA A 49 -10.24 -8.52 11.26
N GLU A 50 -9.46 -9.23 12.08
CA GLU A 50 -8.12 -8.80 12.51
C GLU A 50 -7.17 -8.62 11.32
N THR A 51 -7.13 -9.58 10.39
CA THR A 51 -6.32 -9.46 9.17
C THR A 51 -6.73 -8.25 8.32
N ILE A 52 -8.03 -7.97 8.21
CA ILE A 52 -8.54 -6.79 7.49
C ILE A 52 -8.07 -5.50 8.19
N VAL A 53 -8.11 -5.45 9.53
CA VAL A 53 -7.61 -4.32 10.30
C VAL A 53 -6.13 -4.08 10.02
N ASP A 54 -5.32 -5.14 10.02
CA ASP A 54 -3.89 -5.05 9.71
C ASP A 54 -3.63 -4.53 8.29
N ILE A 55 -4.42 -4.99 7.32
CA ILE A 55 -4.35 -4.52 5.94
C ILE A 55 -4.68 -3.03 5.84
N VAL A 56 -5.77 -2.58 6.46
CA VAL A 56 -6.19 -1.17 6.44
C VAL A 56 -5.19 -0.29 7.20
N ARG A 57 -4.63 -0.77 8.31
CA ARG A 57 -3.58 -0.08 9.07
C ARG A 57 -2.32 0.09 8.21
N ASN A 58 -1.89 -0.95 7.51
CA ASN A 58 -0.73 -0.88 6.62
C ASN A 58 -0.97 0.02 5.42
N LEU A 59 -2.13 -0.07 4.77
CA LEU A 59 -2.51 0.81 3.66
C LEU A 59 -2.45 2.29 4.09
N THR A 60 -3.08 2.62 5.21
CA THR A 60 -3.10 4.00 5.71
C THR A 60 -1.72 4.48 6.14
N ARG A 61 -0.92 3.62 6.78
CA ARG A 61 0.47 3.90 7.15
C ARG A 61 1.31 4.20 5.91
N TYR A 62 1.25 3.35 4.88
CA TYR A 62 2.05 3.50 3.67
C TYR A 62 1.66 4.75 2.88
N ASN A 63 0.36 5.01 2.70
CA ASN A 63 -0.12 6.23 2.04
C ASN A 63 0.05 7.51 2.88
N SER A 64 0.41 7.38 4.16
CA SER A 64 0.76 8.52 5.01
C SER A 64 2.26 8.80 5.06
N ARG A 65 3.14 7.86 4.62
CA ARG A 65 4.59 8.12 4.47
C ARG A 65 4.82 9.30 3.52
N ARG A 66 4.15 9.26 2.37
CA ARG A 66 4.08 10.37 1.41
C ARG A 66 2.78 10.23 0.62
N LYS A 67 2.08 11.35 0.41
CA LYS A 67 0.82 11.34 -0.34
C LYS A 67 1.07 10.83 -1.76
N PRO A 68 0.21 9.96 -2.33
CA PRO A 68 0.40 9.41 -3.67
C PRO A 68 0.73 10.46 -4.74
N GLU A 69 0.13 11.64 -4.65
CA GLU A 69 0.32 12.77 -5.56
C GLU A 69 1.69 13.47 -5.40
N LEU A 70 2.39 13.20 -4.30
CA LEU A 70 3.70 13.76 -3.95
C LEU A 70 4.84 12.74 -4.11
N ILE A 71 4.54 11.50 -4.50
CA ILE A 71 5.55 10.47 -4.75
C ILE A 71 6.15 10.72 -6.14
N ASP A 72 7.46 10.72 -6.20
CA ASP A 72 8.24 10.90 -7.42
C ASP A 72 9.47 9.97 -7.40
N THR A 73 10.19 9.90 -8.52
CA THR A 73 11.40 9.08 -8.75
C THR A 73 12.50 9.30 -7.71
N THR A 74 12.55 10.47 -7.06
CA THR A 74 13.55 10.79 -6.03
C THR A 74 13.10 10.42 -4.60
N THR A 75 11.86 9.94 -4.43
CA THR A 75 11.26 9.72 -3.10
C THR A 75 11.91 8.56 -2.34
N TYR A 76 12.12 7.43 -3.02
CA TYR A 76 12.71 6.23 -2.41
C TYR A 76 14.11 6.01 -2.97
N SER A 77 15.08 5.75 -2.11
CA SER A 77 16.45 5.50 -2.54
C SER A 77 16.59 4.09 -3.14
N SER A 78 17.00 3.99 -4.40
CA SER A 78 17.36 2.71 -5.03
C SER A 78 18.73 2.19 -4.55
N ASN A 79 19.65 3.09 -4.20
CA ASN A 79 21.05 2.75 -3.99
C ASN A 79 21.44 2.64 -2.51
N LYS A 80 20.63 3.20 -1.60
CA LYS A 80 20.91 3.18 -0.16
C LYS A 80 19.88 2.33 0.57
N TYR A 81 20.34 1.54 1.53
CA TYR A 81 19.52 0.78 2.48
C TYR A 81 18.48 -0.19 1.89
N ARG A 82 18.53 -0.46 0.58
CA ARG A 82 17.53 -1.24 -0.15
C ARG A 82 16.11 -0.73 0.09
N GLU A 83 15.97 0.59 0.25
CA GLU A 83 14.70 1.22 0.61
C GLU A 83 13.62 0.96 -0.44
N ALA A 84 13.94 1.17 -1.72
CA ALA A 84 13.02 0.91 -2.82
C ALA A 84 12.57 -0.57 -2.86
N ASP A 85 13.50 -1.52 -2.73
CA ASP A 85 13.18 -2.96 -2.71
C ASP A 85 12.26 -3.33 -1.54
N ASN A 86 12.54 -2.79 -0.35
CA ASN A 86 11.74 -3.05 0.84
C ASN A 86 10.32 -2.50 0.69
N VAL A 87 10.18 -1.30 0.10
CA VAL A 87 8.87 -0.70 -0.19
C VAL A 87 8.08 -1.54 -1.20
N LEU A 88 8.73 -2.04 -2.26
CA LEU A 88 8.10 -2.94 -3.22
C LEU A 88 7.64 -4.25 -2.55
N ALA A 89 8.48 -4.82 -1.70
CA ALA A 89 8.16 -6.04 -0.95
C ALA A 89 6.98 -5.83 0.00
N ASP A 90 6.97 -4.72 0.76
CA ASP A 90 5.87 -4.31 1.64
C ASP A 90 4.53 -4.23 0.88
N TRP A 91 4.53 -3.58 -0.29
CA TRP A 91 3.34 -3.44 -1.13
C TRP A 91 2.89 -4.77 -1.74
N ALA A 92 3.83 -5.61 -2.19
CA ALA A 92 3.53 -6.93 -2.73
C ALA A 92 2.91 -7.84 -1.66
N MET A 93 3.47 -7.86 -0.44
CA MET A 93 2.91 -8.61 0.69
C MET A 93 1.48 -8.13 1.01
N LEU A 94 1.26 -6.81 1.08
CA LEU A 94 -0.05 -6.25 1.35
C LEU A 94 -1.09 -6.58 0.25
N LYS A 95 -0.67 -6.49 -1.02
CA LYS A 95 -1.51 -6.84 -2.17
C LYS A 95 -1.89 -8.31 -2.15
N ASN A 96 -0.95 -9.21 -1.87
CA ASN A 96 -1.20 -10.65 -1.81
C ASN A 96 -2.19 -10.98 -0.68
N ALA A 97 -1.95 -10.47 0.53
CA ALA A 97 -2.86 -10.66 1.66
C ALA A 97 -4.29 -10.16 1.35
N SER A 98 -4.43 -9.00 0.70
CA SER A 98 -5.74 -8.49 0.29
C SER A 98 -6.43 -9.36 -0.78
N THR A 99 -5.65 -9.95 -1.69
CA THR A 99 -6.16 -10.79 -2.77
C THR A 99 -6.63 -12.16 -2.25
N GLU A 100 -5.92 -12.73 -1.27
CA GLU A 100 -6.34 -13.95 -0.59
C GLU A 100 -7.70 -13.77 0.10
N ILE A 101 -7.89 -12.66 0.81
CA ILE A 101 -9.17 -12.34 1.43
C ILE A 101 -10.25 -12.15 0.38
N ASP A 102 -10.01 -11.35 -0.67
CA ASP A 102 -10.98 -11.13 -1.75
C ASP A 102 -11.44 -12.43 -2.44
N ASN A 103 -10.55 -13.41 -2.54
CA ASN A 103 -10.87 -14.74 -3.09
C ASN A 103 -11.65 -15.63 -2.12
N SER A 104 -11.52 -15.42 -0.81
CA SER A 104 -12.23 -16.18 0.22
C SER A 104 -13.66 -15.69 0.50
N LEU A 105 -14.01 -14.47 0.08
CA LEU A 105 -15.30 -13.85 0.36
C LEU A 105 -16.43 -14.36 -0.57
N SER A 106 -17.66 -14.36 -0.05
CA SER A 106 -18.86 -14.63 -0.83
C SER A 106 -19.16 -13.51 -1.84
N SER A 107 -19.91 -13.82 -2.90
CA SER A 107 -20.25 -12.89 -3.99
C SER A 107 -20.81 -11.56 -3.50
N ASP A 108 -21.63 -11.61 -2.45
CA ASP A 108 -22.39 -10.46 -1.95
C ASP A 108 -21.50 -9.45 -1.22
N SER A 109 -20.45 -9.91 -0.55
CA SER A 109 -19.49 -9.06 0.17
C SER A 109 -18.28 -8.70 -0.68
N LYS A 110 -17.99 -9.50 -1.73
CA LYS A 110 -16.84 -9.33 -2.60
C LYS A 110 -16.82 -7.97 -3.29
N ALA A 111 -17.91 -7.55 -3.93
CA ALA A 111 -17.97 -6.27 -4.64
C ALA A 111 -17.62 -5.07 -3.73
N ALA A 112 -18.13 -5.07 -2.50
CA ALA A 112 -17.82 -4.03 -1.52
C ALA A 112 -16.34 -4.08 -1.10
N PHE A 113 -15.82 -5.28 -0.79
CA PHE A 113 -14.42 -5.45 -0.43
C PHE A 113 -13.46 -5.00 -1.54
N SER A 114 -13.72 -5.42 -2.79
CA SER A 114 -12.86 -5.10 -3.93
C SER A 114 -12.80 -3.58 -4.17
N GLN A 115 -13.94 -2.89 -4.17
CA GLN A 115 -13.98 -1.45 -4.39
C GLN A 115 -13.30 -0.65 -3.28
N LEU A 116 -13.42 -1.10 -2.03
CA LEU A 116 -13.13 -0.26 -0.87
C LEU A 116 -11.78 -0.54 -0.24
N ILE A 117 -11.32 -1.79 -0.26
CA ILE A 117 -10.06 -2.21 0.35
C ILE A 117 -9.05 -2.60 -0.73
N GLN A 118 -9.43 -3.52 -1.61
CA GLN A 118 -8.49 -4.07 -2.59
C GLN A 118 -8.06 -3.02 -3.61
N HIS A 119 -9.00 -2.27 -4.19
CA HIS A 119 -8.72 -1.25 -5.20
C HIS A 119 -7.69 -0.21 -4.74
N PRO A 120 -7.83 0.48 -3.58
CA PRO A 120 -6.81 1.44 -3.16
C PRO A 120 -5.45 0.81 -2.86
N ILE A 121 -5.39 -0.45 -2.41
CA ILE A 121 -4.13 -1.18 -2.23
C ILE A 121 -3.46 -1.42 -3.58
N VAL A 122 -4.20 -1.96 -4.54
CA VAL A 122 -3.69 -2.24 -5.89
C VAL A 122 -3.27 -0.95 -6.59
N ALA A 123 -4.06 0.11 -6.49
CA ALA A 123 -3.73 1.41 -7.07
C ALA A 123 -2.44 2.00 -6.48
N SER A 124 -2.30 1.99 -5.15
CA SER A 124 -1.12 2.54 -4.47
C SER A 124 0.13 1.70 -4.73
N ALA A 125 -0.01 0.36 -4.72
CA ALA A 125 1.07 -0.57 -5.06
C ALA A 125 1.51 -0.41 -6.52
N ASN A 126 0.56 -0.27 -7.45
CA ASN A 126 0.87 -0.05 -8.87
C ASN A 126 1.63 1.26 -9.09
N LEU A 127 1.25 2.34 -8.40
CA LEU A 127 1.96 3.62 -8.47
C LEU A 127 3.40 3.48 -7.95
N ALA A 128 3.59 2.84 -6.78
CA ALA A 128 4.92 2.62 -6.22
C ALA A 128 5.80 1.76 -7.15
N ASN A 129 5.23 0.68 -7.71
CA ASN A 129 5.89 -0.17 -8.69
C ASN A 129 6.34 0.61 -9.93
N LEU A 130 5.46 1.44 -10.49
CA LEU A 130 5.75 2.24 -11.68
C LEU A 130 6.94 3.18 -11.43
N LEU A 131 6.89 3.96 -10.35
CA LEU A 131 7.91 4.97 -10.06
C LEU A 131 9.28 4.34 -9.77
N ILE A 132 9.31 3.24 -9.03
CA ILE A 132 10.57 2.54 -8.74
C ILE A 132 11.13 1.87 -10.01
N THR A 133 10.26 1.35 -10.89
CA THR A 133 10.69 0.78 -12.18
C THR A 133 11.29 1.85 -13.10
N ILE A 134 10.74 3.07 -13.12
CA ILE A 134 11.31 4.19 -13.87
C ILE A 134 12.74 4.48 -13.41
N VAL A 135 12.96 4.56 -12.09
CA VAL A 135 14.30 4.80 -11.51
C VAL A 135 15.28 3.67 -11.86
N ALA A 136 14.83 2.42 -11.79
CA ALA A 136 15.65 1.27 -12.16
C ALA A 136 16.10 1.35 -13.64
N ASN A 137 15.15 1.64 -14.53
CA ASN A 137 15.42 1.80 -15.97
C ASN A 137 16.37 2.97 -16.26
N GLU A 138 16.22 4.09 -15.55
CA GLU A 138 17.13 5.23 -15.67
C GLU A 138 18.55 4.88 -15.21
N GLY A 139 18.68 4.12 -14.11
CA GLY A 139 19.96 3.58 -13.65
C GLY A 139 20.64 2.69 -14.69
N GLU A 140 19.89 1.76 -15.30
CA GLU A 140 20.40 0.90 -16.37
C GLU A 140 20.83 1.69 -17.60
N LYS A 141 20.05 2.70 -18.01
CA LYS A 141 20.40 3.58 -19.13
C LYS A 141 21.74 4.28 -18.89
N GLN A 142 21.99 4.77 -17.68
CA GLN A 142 23.26 5.42 -17.33
C GLN A 142 24.43 4.44 -17.39
N VAL A 143 24.23 3.19 -16.97
CA VAL A 143 25.26 2.14 -17.08
C VAL A 143 25.54 1.83 -18.55
N LEU A 144 24.52 1.72 -19.39
CA LEU A 144 24.67 1.44 -20.82
C LEU A 144 25.41 2.57 -21.55
N LEU A 145 25.07 3.83 -21.27
CA LEU A 145 25.73 4.99 -21.88
C LEU A 145 27.20 5.15 -21.45
N ARG A 146 27.57 4.65 -20.26
CA ARG A 146 28.95 4.65 -19.76
C ARG A 146 29.81 3.51 -20.30
N ARG A 147 29.21 2.48 -20.91
CA ARG A 147 30.00 1.42 -21.56
C ARG A 147 30.54 2.00 -22.86
N PRO A 148 31.88 2.15 -23.01
CA PRO A 148 32.44 2.55 -24.29
C PRO A 148 31.96 1.56 -25.35
N SER A 149 31.58 2.06 -26.53
CA SER A 149 31.25 1.20 -27.65
C SER A 149 32.41 0.22 -27.87
N ARG A 150 32.12 -1.04 -28.21
CA ARG A 150 33.17 -2.03 -28.50
C ARG A 150 34.16 -1.52 -29.56
N GLU A 151 33.70 -0.60 -30.42
CA GLU A 151 34.50 0.12 -31.41
C GLU A 151 35.56 1.06 -30.82
N CYS A 152 35.27 1.78 -29.72
CA CYS A 152 36.25 2.63 -29.05
C CYS A 152 37.30 1.82 -28.24
N ALA A 153 36.91 0.70 -27.64
CA ALA A 153 37.84 -0.14 -26.87
C ALA A 153 38.87 -0.87 -27.76
N ALA A 154 38.47 -1.27 -28.97
CA ALA A 154 39.37 -1.88 -29.95
C ALA A 154 40.43 -0.88 -30.48
N ALA A 155 40.06 0.39 -30.65
CA ALA A 155 40.98 1.44 -31.12
C ALA A 155 42.10 1.78 -30.10
N VAL A 156 41.85 1.63 -28.80
CA VAL A 156 42.84 1.91 -27.74
C VAL A 156 43.88 0.79 -27.59
N THR A 157 43.60 -0.42 -28.08
CA THR A 157 44.52 -1.57 -27.97
C THR A 157 45.49 -1.67 -29.16
N GLN A 158 45.29 -0.86 -30.22
CA GLN A 158 46.17 -0.81 -31.40
C GLN A 158 47.16 0.38 -31.39
N MET A 159 47.27 1.10 -30.28
CA MET A 159 48.32 2.08 -30.00
C MET A 159 49.30 1.50 -28.98
#